data_AF-A0A841MMU2-F1
#
_entry.id   AF-A0A841MMU2-F1
#
_cell.length_a   1.000
_cell.length_b   1.000
_cell.length_c   1.000
_cell.angle_alpha   90.00
_cell.angle_beta   90.00
_cell.angle_gamma   90.00
#
_symmetry.space_group_name_H-M   'P 1'
#
loop_
_entity.id
_entity.type
_entity.pdbx_description
1 polymer ?
#
loop_
_entity_poly.entity_id
_entity_poly.type
_entity_poly.pdbx_seq_one_letter_code
_entity_poly.pdbx_strand_id
1 'polypeptide(L)'
;MDAQKIKTYFSKPDKLLLGVASTLSYKANIPTFLIRIGILIITLVFIPIGILMYLFLYFTLVLKKGKTVSFSLSGLILGIPLSYYFQPEMIKNWRGGTGVFGYFLNIPTILEQYDQLVGNGWSIFGNILLSMIIFGCLGAFMGYYLDKNKSKKPS
;
A
#
# COMPACT_ATOMS: atom_id res chain seq x y z
N MET A 1 41.68 20.28 -6.31
CA MET A 1 40.39 19.76 -6.79
C MET A 1 39.95 18.68 -5.84
N ASP A 2 38.98 19.01 -4.99
CA ASP A 2 38.70 18.32 -3.73
C ASP A 2 38.00 16.97 -3.89
N ALA A 3 38.61 15.95 -3.26
CA ALA A 3 38.02 14.64 -2.99
C ALA A 3 36.70 14.71 -2.17
N GLN A 4 36.35 15.88 -1.63
CA GLN A 4 35.08 16.14 -0.97
C GLN A 4 33.89 16.19 -1.93
N LYS A 5 34.07 16.60 -3.21
CA LYS A 5 32.96 16.64 -4.19
C LYS A 5 32.49 15.24 -4.64
N ILE A 6 33.33 14.22 -4.48
CA ILE A 6 32.98 12.84 -4.86
C ILE A 6 32.17 12.16 -3.75
N LYS A 7 32.38 12.52 -2.48
CA LYS A 7 31.60 11.97 -1.37
C LYS A 7 30.16 12.46 -1.35
N THR A 8 29.88 13.70 -1.75
CA THR A 8 28.51 14.25 -1.76
C THR A 8 27.64 13.72 -2.89
N TYR A 9 28.22 13.23 -3.99
CA TYR A 9 27.46 12.60 -5.08
C TYR A 9 27.11 11.13 -4.77
N PHE A 10 27.87 10.47 -3.90
CA PHE A 10 27.58 9.13 -3.39
C PHE A 10 26.67 9.13 -2.15
N SER A 11 26.24 10.28 -1.65
CA SER A 11 25.28 10.44 -0.53
C SER A 11 23.82 10.12 -0.87
N LYS A 12 23.55 9.38 -1.95
CA LYS A 12 22.26 8.71 -2.18
C LYS A 12 22.30 7.19 -1.90
N PRO A 13 22.95 6.66 -0.83
CA PRO A 13 22.91 5.23 -0.53
C PRO A 13 21.64 4.84 0.25
N ASP A 14 20.82 5.81 0.68
CA ASP A 14 19.61 5.56 1.48
C ASP A 14 18.43 4.96 0.69
N LYS A 15 18.60 4.74 -0.62
CA LYS A 15 17.58 4.09 -1.47
C LYS A 15 17.85 2.61 -1.74
N LEU A 16 18.97 2.06 -1.28
CA LEU A 16 19.28 0.63 -1.41
C LEU A 16 18.96 -0.09 -0.09
N LEU A 17 18.50 -1.35 -0.19
CA LEU A 17 18.24 -2.25 0.95
C LEU A 17 19.33 -2.24 2.03
N LEU A 18 20.58 -1.93 1.64
CA LEU A 18 21.73 -1.80 2.51
C LEU A 18 21.66 -0.60 3.45
N GLY A 19 21.17 0.56 2.99
CA GLY A 19 21.00 1.78 3.79
C GLY A 19 19.81 1.69 4.75
N VAL A 20 18.70 1.07 4.30
CA VAL A 20 17.53 0.82 5.17
C VAL A 20 17.89 -0.11 6.33
N ALA A 21 18.68 -1.16 6.07
CA ALA A 21 19.13 -2.08 7.11
C ALA A 21 20.08 -1.45 8.12
N SER A 22 20.98 -0.54 7.70
CA SER A 22 21.88 0.17 8.63
C SER A 22 21.15 1.17 9.51
N THR A 23 20.18 1.90 8.96
CA THR A 23 19.39 2.88 9.72
C THR A 23 18.46 2.20 10.72
N LEU A 24 17.84 1.08 10.34
CA LEU A 24 17.05 0.25 11.28
C LEU A 24 17.93 -0.39 12.36
N SER A 25 19.14 -0.83 12.01
CA SER A 25 20.10 -1.43 12.95
C SER A 25 20.51 -0.45 14.03
N TYR A 26 20.85 0.78 13.63
CA TYR A 26 21.22 1.84 14.56
C TYR A 26 20.06 2.24 15.48
N LYS A 27 18.83 2.31 14.95
CA LYS A 27 17.65 2.73 15.71
C LYS A 27 17.11 1.64 16.66
N ALA A 28 17.21 0.38 16.26
CA ALA A 28 16.72 -0.75 17.05
C ALA A 28 17.82 -1.35 17.95
N ASN A 29 19.08 -0.94 17.79
CA ASN A 29 20.25 -1.54 18.42
C ASN A 29 20.36 -3.06 18.16
N ILE A 30 19.89 -3.49 16.98
CA ILE A 30 19.87 -4.89 16.54
C ILE A 30 20.98 -5.06 15.48
N PRO A 31 21.77 -6.14 15.53
CA PRO A 31 22.76 -6.44 14.50
C PRO A 31 22.19 -6.38 13.08
N THR A 32 22.86 -5.65 12.18
CA THR A 32 22.44 -5.48 10.76
C THR A 32 22.18 -6.81 10.04
N PHE A 33 22.89 -7.87 10.43
CA PHE A 33 22.69 -9.23 9.90
C PHE A 33 21.29 -9.79 10.20
N LEU A 34 20.78 -9.60 11.43
CA LEU A 34 19.46 -10.09 11.83
C LEU A 34 18.33 -9.35 11.11
N ILE A 35 18.49 -8.04 10.88
CA ILE A 35 17.52 -7.25 10.12
C ILE A 35 17.45 -7.72 8.67
N ARG A 36 18.60 -8.03 8.05
CA ARG A 36 18.63 -8.57 6.68
C ARG A 36 17.92 -9.93 6.58
N ILE A 37 18.15 -10.82 7.55
CA ILE A 37 17.46 -12.11 7.62
C ILE A 37 15.95 -11.89 7.78
N GLY A 38 15.54 -10.98 8.68
CA GLY A 38 14.13 -10.65 8.88
C GLY A 38 13.46 -10.16 7.59
N ILE A 39 14.10 -9.24 6.86
CA ILE A 39 13.60 -8.73 5.58
C ILE A 39 13.51 -9.86 4.53
N LEU A 40 14.51 -10.74 4.48
CA LEU A 40 14.51 -11.89 3.57
C LEU A 40 13.34 -12.84 3.86
N ILE A 41 13.12 -13.18 5.13
CA ILE A 41 12.01 -14.05 5.55
C ILE A 41 10.67 -13.39 5.23
N ILE A 42 10.51 -12.09 5.54
CA ILE A 42 9.29 -11.35 5.23
C ILE A 42 9.01 -11.39 3.73
N THR A 43 10.04 -11.15 2.90
CA THR A 43 9.91 -11.18 1.45
C THR A 43 9.55 -12.58 0.95
N LEU A 44 10.19 -13.63 1.49
CA LEU A 44 9.92 -15.03 1.17
C LEU A 44 8.49 -15.45 1.52
N VAL A 45 7.90 -14.86 2.57
CA VAL A 45 6.50 -15.10 2.97
C VAL A 45 5.52 -14.24 2.14
N PHE A 46 5.90 -13.02 1.79
CA PHE A 46 5.05 -12.13 0.99
C PHE A 46 4.84 -12.62 -0.45
N ILE A 47 5.85 -13.24 -1.07
CA ILE A 47 5.74 -13.78 -2.43
C ILE A 47 4.62 -14.84 -2.56
N PRO A 48 4.58 -15.93 -1.77
CA PRO A 48 3.51 -16.93 -1.86
C PRO A 48 2.14 -16.36 -1.47
N ILE A 49 2.09 -15.44 -0.49
CA ILE A 49 0.85 -14.73 -0.14
C ILE A 49 0.36 -13.88 -1.33
N GLY A 50 1.26 -13.17 -2.00
CA GLY A 50 0.95 -12.37 -3.18
C GLY A 50 0.42 -13.22 -4.34
N ILE A 51 1.00 -14.40 -4.56
CA ILE A 51 0.52 -15.37 -5.56
C ILE A 51 -0.88 -15.90 -5.19
N LEU A 52 -1.11 -16.27 -3.93
CA LEU A 52 -2.42 -16.71 -3.44
C LEU A 52 -3.48 -15.60 -3.59
N MET A 53 -3.11 -14.36 -3.26
CA MET A 53 -4.00 -13.21 -3.40
C MET A 53 -4.28 -12.90 -4.88
N TYR A 54 -3.27 -13.00 -5.75
CA TYR A 54 -3.44 -12.85 -7.20
C TYR A 54 -4.36 -13.94 -7.76
N LEU A 55 -4.15 -15.20 -7.39
CA LEU A 55 -5.02 -16.30 -7.80
C LEU A 55 -6.45 -16.09 -7.30
N PHE A 56 -6.62 -15.71 -6.03
CA PHE A 56 -7.93 -15.39 -5.47
C PHE A 56 -8.65 -14.28 -6.24
N LEU A 57 -7.94 -13.18 -6.55
CA LEU A 57 -8.43 -12.08 -7.38
C LEU A 57 -8.72 -12.52 -8.81
N TYR A 58 -7.87 -13.33 -9.42
CA TYR A 58 -8.06 -13.87 -10.76
C TYR A 58 -9.32 -14.75 -10.83
N PHE A 59 -9.50 -15.65 -9.87
CA PHE A 59 -10.68 -16.50 -9.76
C PHE A 59 -11.97 -15.69 -9.51
N THR A 60 -11.91 -14.58 -8.79
CA THR A 60 -13.08 -13.72 -8.52
C THR A 60 -13.39 -12.73 -9.65
N LEU A 61 -12.37 -12.18 -10.31
CA LEU A 61 -12.51 -11.12 -11.31
C LEU A 61 -12.62 -11.64 -12.75
N VAL A 62 -11.87 -12.69 -13.10
CA VAL A 62 -11.74 -13.15 -14.49
C VAL A 62 -12.69 -14.31 -14.79
N LEU A 63 -12.88 -15.23 -13.85
CA LEU A 63 -13.70 -16.44 -14.07
C LEU A 63 -15.21 -16.22 -13.90
N LYS A 64 -15.64 -15.10 -13.30
CA LYS A 64 -17.06 -14.77 -13.19
C LYS A 64 -17.37 -13.47 -13.93
N LYS A 65 -18.04 -13.54 -15.10
CA LYS A 65 -18.76 -12.37 -15.64
C LYS A 65 -20.01 -12.15 -14.78
N GLY A 66 -19.92 -11.33 -13.73
CA GLY A 66 -21.01 -11.15 -12.76
C GLY A 66 -20.84 -9.94 -11.86
N LYS A 67 -21.82 -9.72 -10.96
CA LYS A 67 -21.83 -8.59 -10.03
C LYS A 67 -20.60 -8.58 -9.12
N THR A 68 -20.05 -9.76 -8.83
CA THR A 68 -18.75 -9.93 -8.13
C THR A 68 -17.65 -9.02 -8.68
N VAL A 69 -17.49 -8.91 -10.00
CA VAL A 69 -16.45 -8.08 -10.63
C VAL A 69 -16.76 -6.60 -10.49
N SER A 70 -18.02 -6.22 -10.75
CA SER A 70 -18.45 -4.83 -10.63
C SER A 70 -18.31 -4.29 -9.21
N PHE A 71 -18.68 -5.10 -8.21
CA PHE A 71 -18.54 -4.72 -6.80
C PHE A 71 -17.08 -4.72 -6.35
N SER A 72 -16.24 -5.62 -6.85
CA SER A 72 -14.80 -5.58 -6.56
C SER A 72 -14.12 -4.35 -7.17
N LEU A 73 -14.45 -4.00 -8.41
CA LEU A 73 -13.97 -2.78 -9.06
C LEU A 73 -14.45 -1.52 -8.35
N SER A 74 -15.72 -1.45 -7.93
CA SER A 74 -16.20 -0.32 -7.14
C SER A 74 -15.50 -0.25 -5.79
N GLY A 75 -15.25 -1.40 -5.15
CA GLY A 75 -14.43 -1.50 -3.94
C GLY A 75 -13.01 -0.96 -4.13
N LEU A 76 -12.33 -1.34 -5.22
CA LEU A 76 -11.00 -0.84 -5.56
C LEU A 76 -10.99 0.68 -5.74
N ILE A 77 -11.96 1.22 -6.48
CA ILE A 77 -12.07 2.67 -6.72
C ILE A 77 -12.36 3.42 -5.42
N LEU A 78 -13.29 2.92 -4.60
CA LEU A 78 -13.63 3.51 -3.30
C LEU A 78 -12.49 3.38 -2.28
N GLY A 79 -11.63 2.39 -2.43
CA GLY A 79 -10.45 2.21 -1.58
C GLY A 79 -9.48 3.40 -1.67
N ILE A 80 -9.44 4.13 -2.79
CA ILE A 80 -8.55 5.29 -2.95
C ILE A 80 -8.93 6.43 -1.99
N PRO A 81 -10.15 7.01 -2.00
CA PRO A 81 -10.52 8.02 -1.01
C PRO A 81 -10.52 7.45 0.41
N LEU A 82 -11.01 6.22 0.62
CA LEU A 82 -11.07 5.60 1.96
C LEU A 82 -9.69 5.29 2.55
N SER A 83 -8.63 5.30 1.73
CA SER A 83 -7.27 5.16 2.23
C SER A 83 -6.88 6.25 3.25
N TYR A 84 -7.57 7.39 3.24
CA TYR A 84 -7.49 8.43 4.26
C TYR A 84 -7.49 7.87 5.69
N TYR A 85 -8.33 6.86 5.97
CA TYR A 85 -8.44 6.26 7.30
C TYR A 85 -7.20 5.45 7.71
N PHE A 86 -6.44 4.94 6.74
CA PHE A 86 -5.18 4.24 6.98
C PHE A 86 -3.97 5.17 7.00
N GLN A 87 -4.14 6.47 6.70
CA GLN A 87 -3.04 7.44 6.73
C GLN A 87 -2.64 7.84 8.16
N PRO A 88 -1.36 8.22 8.37
CA PRO A 88 -0.88 8.77 9.64
C PRO A 88 -1.54 10.11 9.98
N GLU A 89 -1.57 10.46 11.27
CA GLU A 89 -2.24 11.67 11.79
C GLU A 89 -1.78 12.97 11.11
N MET A 90 -0.51 13.07 10.74
CA MET A 90 0.00 14.26 10.02
C MET A 90 -0.72 14.51 8.69
N ILE A 91 -1.09 13.45 7.98
CA ILE A 91 -1.82 13.55 6.71
C ILE A 91 -3.30 13.81 6.99
N LYS A 92 -3.86 13.17 8.02
CA LYS A 92 -5.25 13.40 8.43
C LYS A 92 -5.52 14.84 8.86
N ASN A 93 -4.54 15.45 9.53
CA ASN A 93 -4.57 16.83 10.00
C ASN A 93 -3.98 17.83 8.99
N TRP A 94 -3.60 17.37 7.78
CA TRP A 94 -3.04 18.22 6.75
C TRP A 94 -4.04 19.33 6.36
N ARG A 95 -3.55 20.58 6.38
CA ARG A 95 -4.35 21.81 6.24
C ARG A 95 -5.56 21.91 7.19
N GLY A 96 -5.40 21.47 8.44
CA GLY A 96 -6.42 21.67 9.48
C GLY A 96 -7.59 20.68 9.44
N GLY A 97 -7.40 19.51 8.82
CA GLY A 97 -8.42 18.44 8.81
C GLY A 97 -9.39 18.53 7.64
N THR A 98 -8.87 18.53 6.42
CA THR A 98 -9.66 18.66 5.17
C THR A 98 -10.59 17.48 4.85
N GLY A 99 -10.57 16.42 5.67
CA GLY A 99 -11.39 15.22 5.52
C GLY A 99 -11.04 14.36 4.30
N VAL A 100 -11.83 13.30 4.08
CA VAL A 100 -11.60 12.30 3.03
C VAL A 100 -11.55 12.91 1.63
N PHE A 101 -12.46 13.83 1.33
CA PHE A 101 -12.55 14.46 0.00
C PHE A 101 -11.40 15.44 -0.25
N GLY A 102 -11.05 16.24 0.75
CA GLY A 102 -9.92 17.16 0.67
C GLY A 102 -8.59 16.40 0.50
N TYR A 103 -8.42 15.30 1.22
CA TYR A 103 -7.30 14.38 1.01
C TYR A 103 -7.24 13.86 -0.43
N PHE A 104 -8.34 13.30 -0.93
CA PHE A 104 -8.39 12.66 -2.26
C PHE A 104 -8.01 13.63 -3.39
N LEU A 105 -8.52 14.86 -3.35
CA LEU A 105 -8.22 15.88 -4.36
C LEU A 105 -6.78 16.41 -4.29
N ASN A 106 -6.11 16.27 -3.15
CA ASN A 106 -4.77 16.80 -2.91
C ASN A 106 -3.70 15.70 -2.77
N ILE A 107 -3.99 14.45 -3.14
CA ILE A 107 -3.03 13.33 -3.04
C ILE A 107 -1.65 13.69 -3.64
N PRO A 108 -1.54 14.26 -4.86
CA PRO A 108 -0.23 14.58 -5.45
C PRO A 108 0.57 15.56 -4.58
N THR A 109 -0.08 16.63 -4.10
CA THR A 109 0.53 17.66 -3.25
C THR A 109 0.95 17.10 -1.89
N ILE A 110 0.11 16.24 -1.30
CA ILE A 110 0.39 15.57 -0.02
C ILE A 110 1.60 14.63 -0.18
N LEU A 111 1.67 13.89 -1.29
CA LEU A 111 2.77 12.97 -1.57
C LEU A 111 4.10 13.71 -1.66
N GLU A 112 4.14 14.80 -2.42
CA GLU A 112 5.35 15.61 -2.62
C GLU A 112 5.82 16.25 -1.31
N GLN A 113 4.92 16.86 -0.54
CA GLN A 113 5.27 17.49 0.73
C GLN A 113 5.68 16.47 1.79
N TYR A 114 5.01 15.31 1.84
CA TYR A 114 5.36 14.27 2.80
C TYR A 114 6.72 13.63 2.46
N ASP A 115 7.05 13.47 1.19
CA ASP A 115 8.38 13.01 0.78
C ASP A 115 9.46 14.02 1.15
N GLN A 116 9.21 15.32 0.98
CA GLN A 116 10.14 16.38 1.38
C GLN A 116 10.33 16.48 2.90
N LEU A 117 9.28 16.27 3.70
CA LEU A 117 9.31 16.43 5.16
C LEU A 117 9.76 15.15 5.89
N VAL A 118 9.35 13.97 5.41
CA VAL A 118 9.52 12.69 6.11
C VAL A 118 10.47 11.75 5.36
N GLY A 119 10.74 12.00 4.08
CA GLY A 119 11.63 11.17 3.25
C GLY A 119 11.04 9.82 2.84
N ASN A 120 9.73 9.61 3.02
CA ASN A 120 9.07 8.34 2.73
C ASN A 120 7.68 8.52 2.09
N GLY A 121 7.59 9.23 0.95
CA GLY A 121 6.32 9.39 0.21
C GLY A 121 5.65 8.05 -0.17
N TRP A 122 6.46 6.99 -0.31
CA TRP A 122 5.99 5.64 -0.63
C TRP A 122 5.08 5.02 0.44
N SER A 123 5.17 5.42 1.71
CA SER A 123 4.25 4.89 2.74
C SER A 123 2.80 5.29 2.49
N ILE A 124 2.57 6.49 1.93
CA ILE A 124 1.23 6.97 1.56
C ILE A 124 0.66 6.10 0.45
N PHE A 125 1.46 5.85 -0.59
CA PHE A 125 1.05 5.01 -1.69
C PHE A 125 0.79 3.56 -1.23
N GLY A 126 1.61 3.04 -0.33
CA GLY A 126 1.39 1.73 0.30
C GLY A 126 0.05 1.65 1.02
N ASN A 127 -0.33 2.68 1.78
CA ASN A 127 -1.64 2.76 2.44
C ASN A 127 -2.81 2.86 1.45
N ILE A 128 -2.63 3.60 0.34
CA ILE A 128 -3.63 3.66 -0.75
C ILE A 128 -3.83 2.26 -1.34
N LEU A 129 -2.75 1.58 -1.70
CA LEU A 129 -2.79 0.27 -2.32
C LEU A 129 -3.38 -0.79 -1.37
N LEU A 130 -3.01 -0.75 -0.09
CA LEU A 130 -3.60 -1.61 0.95
C LEU A 130 -5.11 -1.40 1.06
N SER A 131 -5.56 -0.13 1.11
CA SER A 131 -6.98 0.22 1.16
C SER A 131 -7.73 -0.32 -0.06
N MET A 132 -7.19 -0.10 -1.26
CA MET A 132 -7.76 -0.62 -2.51
C MET A 132 -7.95 -2.14 -2.44
N ILE A 133 -6.94 -2.89 -1.98
CA ILE A 133 -7.04 -4.35 -1.84
C ILE A 133 -8.14 -4.73 -0.85
N ILE A 134 -8.15 -4.13 0.35
CA ILE A 134 -9.15 -4.44 1.39
C ILE A 134 -10.56 -4.21 0.87
N PHE A 135 -10.83 -3.03 0.30
CA PHE A 135 -12.17 -2.69 -0.21
C PHE A 135 -12.52 -3.48 -1.48
N GLY A 136 -11.54 -3.80 -2.32
CA GLY A 136 -11.71 -4.69 -3.47
C GLY A 136 -12.11 -6.11 -3.07
N CYS A 137 -11.52 -6.65 -2.00
CA CYS A 137 -11.91 -7.94 -1.42
C CYS A 137 -13.31 -7.89 -0.79
N LEU A 138 -13.64 -6.82 -0.05
CA LEU A 138 -14.98 -6.62 0.50
C LEU A 138 -16.04 -6.53 -0.60
N GLY A 139 -15.74 -5.82 -1.68
CA GLY A 139 -16.60 -5.73 -2.87
C GLY A 139 -16.80 -7.10 -3.53
N ALA A 140 -15.71 -7.85 -3.73
CA ALA A 140 -15.80 -9.22 -4.27
C ALA A 140 -16.64 -10.13 -3.37
N PHE A 141 -16.47 -10.05 -2.05
CA PHE A 141 -17.25 -10.84 -1.09
C PHE A 141 -18.74 -10.50 -1.15
N MET A 142 -19.10 -9.21 -1.14
CA MET A 142 -20.49 -8.77 -1.29
C MET A 142 -21.10 -9.23 -2.62
N GLY A 143 -20.39 -9.03 -3.72
CA GLY A 143 -20.88 -9.45 -5.04
C GLY A 143 -21.04 -10.96 -5.16
N TYR A 144 -20.16 -11.75 -4.54
CA TYR A 144 -20.29 -13.21 -4.47
C TYR A 144 -21.58 -13.64 -3.73
N TYR A 145 -21.88 -13.04 -2.58
CA TYR A 145 -23.11 -13.33 -1.82
C TYR A 145 -24.37 -12.96 -2.58
N LEU A 146 -24.36 -11.80 -3.25
CA LEU A 146 -25.49 -11.36 -4.07
C LEU A 146 -25.74 -12.28 -5.27
N ASP A 147 -24.68 -12.76 -5.92
CA ASP A 147 -24.80 -13.72 -7.03
C ASP A 147 -25.29 -15.09 -6.53
N LYS A 148 -24.82 -15.57 -5.37
CA LYS A 148 -25.25 -16.84 -4.77
C LYS A 148 -26.71 -16.84 -4.30
N ASN A 149 -27.24 -15.69 -3.88
CA ASN A 149 -28.63 -15.57 -3.45
C ASN A 149 -29.61 -15.49 -4.63
N LYS A 150 -29.16 -15.04 -5.81
CA LYS A 150 -29.98 -15.03 -7.03
C LYS A 150 -30.17 -16.40 -7.64
N SER A 151 -29.15 -17.26 -7.62
CA SER A 151 -29.27 -18.64 -8.12
C SER A 151 -30.16 -19.54 -7.25
N LYS A 152 -30.60 -19.06 -6.08
CA LYS A 152 -31.51 -19.76 -5.15
C LYS A 152 -32.96 -19.29 -5.21
N LYS A 153 -33.35 -18.35 -6.07
CA LYS A 153 -34.76 -18.07 -6.33
C LYS A 153 -35.25 -19.01 -7.45
N PRO A 154 -35.98 -20.10 -7.14
CA PRO A 154 -36.76 -20.79 -8.16
C PRO A 154 -37.86 -19.84 -8.61
N SER A 155 -37.95 -19.64 -9.92
CA SER A 155 -39.15 -19.14 -10.61
C SER A 155 -40.24 -20.18 -10.56
#